data_AF-A0A8K0GKH8-F1
#
_entry.id   AF-A0A8K0GKH8-F1
#
_cell.length_a   1.000
_cell.length_b   1.000
_cell.length_c   1.000
_cell.angle_alpha   90.00
_cell.angle_beta   90.00
_cell.angle_gamma   90.00
#
_symmetry.space_group_name_H-M   'P 1'
#
loop_
_entity.id
_entity.type
_entity.pdbx_description
1 polymer ?
#
loop_
_entity_poly.entity_id
_entity_poly.type
_entity_poly.pdbx_seq_one_letter_code
_entity_poly.pdbx_strand_id
1 'polypeptide(L)'
;MDVQVYKFSSNEYRFFPVTVSLNVCAEYFRNSCDVKTILARVSNMNLCNMKKGYYYIKDGLPDYSKFPPHIPRGLYKMSFEYKYYEKYYAKLDFYGEVKDKPIDWKKIPKRRN
;
A
#
# COMPACT_ATOMS: atom_id res chain seq x y z
N MET A 1 -11.94 -3.54 -5.94
CA MET A 1 -11.64 -3.66 -4.49
C MET A 1 -11.90 -2.29 -3.90
N ASP A 2 -12.70 -2.22 -2.86
CA ASP A 2 -12.99 -0.94 -2.22
C ASP A 2 -11.92 -0.67 -1.17
N VAL A 3 -11.29 0.50 -1.27
CA VAL A 3 -10.26 0.95 -0.33
C VAL A 3 -10.84 2.06 0.51
N GLN A 4 -10.88 1.84 1.82
CA GLN A 4 -11.25 2.87 2.77
C GLN A 4 -9.99 3.55 3.29
N VAL A 5 -9.88 4.85 3.05
CA VAL A 5 -8.78 5.68 3.53
C VAL A 5 -9.26 6.46 4.74
N TYR A 6 -8.44 6.49 5.78
CA TYR A 6 -8.67 7.25 7.00
C TYR A 6 -7.49 8.17 7.26
N LYS A 7 -7.76 9.36 7.79
CA LYS A 7 -6.77 10.30 8.25
C LYS A 7 -6.90 10.48 9.76
N PHE A 8 -5.78 10.44 10.47
CA PHE A 8 -5.76 10.73 11.89
C PHE A 8 -6.01 12.21 12.13
N SER A 9 -7.01 12.51 12.96
CA SER A 9 -7.40 13.86 13.36
C SER A 9 -8.00 13.79 14.76
N SER A 10 -7.62 14.72 15.64
CA SER A 10 -8.21 14.84 16.98
C SER A 10 -8.20 13.52 17.79
N ASN A 11 -7.05 12.84 17.82
CA ASN A 11 -6.81 11.57 18.53
C ASN A 11 -7.52 10.32 17.96
N GLU A 12 -8.15 10.39 16.79
CA GLU A 12 -8.79 9.23 16.16
C GLU A 12 -8.61 9.20 14.64
N TYR A 13 -8.76 8.01 14.04
CA TYR A 13 -8.79 7.85 12.58
C TYR A 13 -10.19 8.15 12.06
N ARG A 14 -10.33 9.24 11.30
CA ARG A 14 -11.58 9.63 10.65
C ARG A 14 -11.55 9.28 9.18
N PHE A 15 -12.70 8.93 8.61
CA PHE A 15 -12.83 8.66 7.18
C PHE A 15 -12.29 9.86 6.39
N PHE A 16 -11.34 9.60 5.51
CA PHE A 16 -10.82 10.60 4.59
C PHE A 16 -11.62 10.46 3.29
N PRO A 17 -12.29 11.53 2.81
CA PRO A 17 -13.27 11.46 1.73
C PRO A 17 -12.59 11.33 0.35
N VAL A 18 -11.77 10.29 0.18
CA VAL A 18 -11.19 9.89 -1.09
C VAL A 18 -11.67 8.49 -1.38
N THR A 19 -12.56 8.39 -2.37
CA THR A 19 -13.02 7.11 -2.89
C THR A 19 -12.00 6.62 -3.91
N VAL A 20 -11.17 5.65 -3.53
CA VAL A 20 -10.26 4.99 -4.46
C VAL A 20 -10.88 3.66 -4.89
N SER A 21 -11.48 3.62 -6.07
CA SER A 21 -11.87 2.36 -6.69
C SER A 21 -10.69 1.82 -7.49
N LEU A 22 -10.07 0.75 -7.00
CA LEU A 22 -8.95 0.10 -7.68
C LEU A 22 -9.40 -1.22 -8.28
N ASN A 23 -9.25 -1.32 -9.60
CA ASN A 23 -9.12 -2.61 -10.25
C ASN A 23 -7.67 -3.07 -10.08
N VAL A 24 -7.40 -3.72 -8.94
CA VAL A 24 -6.06 -4.19 -8.55
C VAL A 24 -5.37 -4.94 -9.68
N CYS A 25 -6.12 -5.72 -10.44
CA CYS A 25 -5.55 -6.48 -11.55
C CYS A 25 -5.19 -5.62 -12.76
N ALA A 26 -6.10 -4.73 -13.18
CA ALA A 26 -5.79 -3.82 -14.27
C ALA A 26 -4.60 -2.92 -13.93
N GLU A 27 -4.55 -2.39 -12.70
CA GLU A 27 -3.46 -1.53 -12.22
C GLU A 27 -2.14 -2.30 -12.10
N TYR A 28 -2.17 -3.55 -11.65
CA TYR A 28 -1.00 -4.42 -11.64
C TYR A 28 -0.45 -4.67 -13.05
N PHE A 29 -1.31 -4.98 -14.03
CA PHE A 29 -0.87 -5.19 -15.41
C PHE A 29 -0.39 -3.90 -16.09
N ARG A 30 -0.98 -2.75 -15.76
CA ARG A 30 -0.53 -1.42 -16.18
C ARG A 30 0.78 -0.98 -15.50
N ASN A 31 1.21 -1.70 -14.46
CA ASN A 31 2.35 -1.33 -13.63
C ASN A 31 2.22 0.09 -13.05
N SER A 32 1.01 0.48 -12.66
CA SER A 32 0.76 1.78 -12.04
C SER A 32 1.57 1.91 -10.76
N CYS A 33 2.22 3.07 -10.57
CA CYS A 33 3.13 3.33 -9.45
C CYS A 33 4.24 2.27 -9.28
N ASP A 34 4.68 1.63 -10.38
CA ASP A 34 5.68 0.55 -10.38
C ASP A 34 5.34 -0.68 -9.52
N VAL A 35 4.07 -0.86 -9.17
CA VAL A 35 3.64 -1.91 -8.24
C VAL A 35 4.05 -3.29 -8.73
N LYS A 36 3.95 -3.59 -10.04
CA LYS A 36 4.34 -4.88 -10.59
C LYS A 36 5.85 -5.08 -10.54
N THR A 37 6.64 -4.06 -10.89
CA THR A 37 8.11 -4.12 -10.82
C THR A 37 8.59 -4.30 -9.39
N ILE A 38 8.02 -3.55 -8.44
CA ILE A 38 8.37 -3.64 -7.02
C ILE A 38 8.01 -5.03 -6.50
N LEU A 39 6.77 -5.48 -6.70
CA LEU A 39 6.32 -6.80 -6.23
C LEU A 39 7.14 -7.94 -6.82
N ALA A 40 7.48 -7.90 -8.11
CA ALA A 40 8.34 -8.92 -8.72
C ALA A 40 9.74 -8.99 -8.08
N ARG A 41 10.24 -7.88 -7.52
CA ARG A 41 11.54 -7.83 -6.83
C ARG A 41 11.46 -8.28 -5.37
N VAL A 42 10.37 -7.96 -4.69
CA VAL A 42 10.26 -8.09 -3.21
C VAL A 42 9.34 -9.22 -2.77
N SER A 43 8.68 -9.90 -3.71
CA SER A 43 7.62 -10.85 -3.41
C SER A 43 7.54 -11.97 -4.45
N ASN A 44 7.03 -13.13 -4.04
CA ASN A 44 6.56 -14.19 -4.95
C ASN A 44 5.06 -14.06 -5.28
N MET A 45 4.43 -12.96 -4.89
CA MET A 45 3.00 -12.71 -5.09
C MET A 45 2.72 -12.13 -6.46
N ASN A 46 1.71 -12.69 -7.13
CA ASN A 46 1.04 -12.04 -8.24
C ASN A 46 -0.30 -11.53 -7.73
N LEU A 47 -0.58 -10.23 -7.84
CA LEU A 47 -1.86 -9.66 -7.38
C LEU A 47 -3.06 -10.18 -8.18
N CYS A 48 -2.82 -10.83 -9.33
CA CYS A 48 -3.82 -11.49 -10.15
C CYS A 48 -3.65 -13.00 -10.14
N ASN A 49 -4.76 -13.73 -10.06
CA ASN A 49 -4.78 -15.19 -10.07
C ASN A 49 -3.85 -15.81 -9.00
N MET A 50 -3.93 -15.30 -7.77
CA MET A 50 -3.21 -15.86 -6.62
C MET A 50 -3.59 -17.33 -6.42
N LYS A 51 -2.62 -18.22 -6.59
CA LYS A 51 -2.78 -19.64 -6.27
C LYS A 51 -2.78 -19.84 -4.76
N LYS A 52 -3.37 -20.93 -4.28
CA LYS A 52 -3.25 -21.30 -2.86
C LYS A 52 -1.78 -21.61 -2.55
N GLY A 53 -1.22 -21.00 -1.51
CA GLY A 53 0.18 -21.20 -1.13
C GLY A 53 0.69 -20.15 -0.15
N TYR A 54 1.99 -20.19 0.12
CA TYR A 54 2.66 -19.21 0.98
C TYR A 54 3.23 -18.06 0.14
N TYR A 55 2.92 -16.84 0.57
CA TYR A 55 3.41 -15.61 -0.04
C TYR A 55 4.32 -14.86 0.93
N TYR A 56 5.35 -14.22 0.40
CA TYR A 56 6.23 -13.35 1.16
C TYR A 56 6.35 -11.97 0.51
N ILE A 57 6.61 -10.96 1.31
CA ILE A 57 7.01 -9.62 0.87
C ILE A 57 8.21 -9.23 1.73
N LYS A 58 9.33 -8.86 1.12
CA LYS A 58 10.57 -8.50 1.82
C LYS A 58 11.17 -7.23 1.23
N ASP A 59 11.36 -6.21 2.07
CA ASP A 59 11.98 -4.93 1.68
C ASP A 59 11.18 -4.17 0.59
N GLY A 60 9.86 -4.33 0.60
CA GLY A 60 8.91 -3.65 -0.30
C GLY A 60 8.72 -2.19 0.04
N LEU A 61 9.70 -1.35 -0.29
CA LEU A 61 9.54 0.10 -0.20
C LEU A 61 8.92 0.64 -1.49
N PRO A 62 7.77 1.35 -1.41
CA PRO A 62 7.22 2.04 -2.56
C PRO A 62 8.18 3.13 -3.08
N ASP A 63 8.19 3.33 -4.39
CA ASP A 63 8.87 4.48 -4.99
C ASP A 63 8.05 5.75 -4.72
N TYR A 64 8.49 6.53 -3.72
CA TYR A 64 7.85 7.78 -3.33
C TYR A 64 7.85 8.84 -4.43
N SER A 65 8.73 8.76 -5.43
CA SER A 65 8.71 9.71 -6.56
C SER A 65 7.47 9.53 -7.44
N LYS A 66 6.83 8.37 -7.36
CA LYS A 66 5.61 8.02 -8.10
C LYS A 66 4.35 8.18 -7.26
N PHE A 67 4.47 8.67 -6.02
CA PHE A 67 3.31 8.95 -5.18
C PHE A 67 2.58 10.22 -5.64
N PRO A 68 1.24 10.26 -5.53
CA PRO A 68 0.48 11.45 -5.91
C PRO A 68 0.96 12.68 -5.12
N PRO A 69 1.29 13.79 -5.81
CA PRO A 69 1.93 14.96 -5.18
C PRO A 69 1.00 15.74 -4.24
N HIS A 70 -0.31 15.47 -4.24
CA HIS A 70 -1.32 16.24 -3.52
C HIS A 70 -1.90 15.54 -2.29
N ILE A 71 -1.23 14.52 -1.75
CA ILE A 71 -1.66 13.89 -0.50
C ILE A 71 -1.27 14.81 0.67
N PRO A 72 -2.24 15.29 1.47
CA PRO A 72 -1.93 16.14 2.62
C PRO A 72 -1.02 15.43 3.63
N ARG A 73 -0.32 16.21 4.43
CA ARG A 73 0.47 15.67 5.54
C ARG A 73 -0.43 15.02 6.57
N GLY A 74 0.09 13.98 7.21
CA GLY A 74 -0.56 13.34 8.35
C GLY A 74 -0.33 11.84 8.44
N LEU A 75 -0.97 11.25 9.43
CA LEU A 75 -1.04 9.81 9.62
C LEU A 75 -2.28 9.27 8.90
N TYR A 76 -2.07 8.23 8.11
CA TYR A 76 -3.08 7.59 7.29
C TYR A 76 -3.21 6.12 7.65
N LYS A 77 -4.44 5.64 7.60
CA LYS A 77 -4.76 4.21 7.62
C LYS A 77 -5.49 3.89 6.33
N MET A 78 -5.04 2.86 5.63
CA MET A 78 -5.75 2.28 4.48
C MET A 78 -6.20 0.88 4.87
N SER A 79 -7.51 0.65 4.83
CA SER A 79 -8.11 -0.67 5.09
C SER A 79 -8.52 -1.30 3.77
N PHE A 80 -8.03 -2.50 3.52
CA PHE A 80 -8.30 -3.31 2.34
C PHE A 80 -9.05 -4.56 2.76
N GLU A 81 -10.18 -4.83 2.11
CA GLU A 81 -10.89 -6.11 2.28
C GLU A 81 -10.76 -6.91 1.00
N TYR A 82 -10.16 -8.11 1.11
CA TYR A 82 -10.06 -9.04 0.02
C TYR A 82 -11.18 -10.08 0.10
N LYS A 83 -12.11 -9.98 -0.86
CA LYS A 83 -13.26 -10.87 -1.04
C LYS A 83 -13.16 -11.52 -2.41
N TYR A 84 -13.44 -12.82 -2.51
CA TYR A 84 -13.49 -13.55 -3.78
C TYR A 84 -14.76 -14.41 -3.80
N TYR A 85 -15.62 -14.18 -4.80
CA TYR A 85 -16.99 -14.72 -4.88
C TYR A 85 -17.72 -14.67 -3.53
N GLU A 86 -17.80 -13.46 -2.95
CA GLU A 86 -18.47 -13.17 -1.66
C GLU A 86 -17.83 -13.78 -0.40
N LYS A 87 -16.87 -14.69 -0.55
CA LYS A 87 -16.13 -15.23 0.59
C LYS A 87 -15.03 -14.26 1.00
N TYR A 88 -14.98 -13.95 2.29
CA TYR A 88 -13.92 -13.15 2.89
C TYR A 88 -12.63 -13.98 3.05
N TYR A 89 -11.50 -13.42 2.64
CA TYR A 89 -10.20 -14.08 2.73
C TYR A 89 -9.23 -13.34 3.65
N ALA A 90 -9.17 -12.02 3.54
CA ALA A 90 -8.25 -11.21 4.33
C ALA A 90 -8.74 -9.78 4.48
N LYS A 91 -8.34 -9.16 5.59
CA LYS A 91 -8.36 -7.73 5.79
C LYS A 91 -6.95 -7.28 6.11
N LEU A 92 -6.50 -6.26 5.40
CA LEU A 92 -5.18 -5.70 5.55
C LEU A 92 -5.32 -4.23 5.93
N ASP A 93 -4.74 -3.85 7.06
CA ASP A 93 -4.63 -2.47 7.49
C ASP A 93 -3.20 -2.00 7.27
N PHE A 94 -3.02 -1.00 6.41
CA PHE A 94 -1.74 -0.33 6.21
C PHE A 94 -1.76 1.02 6.91
N TYR A 95 -0.72 1.26 7.70
CA TYR A 95 -0.51 2.53 8.39
C TYR A 95 0.67 3.24 7.75
N GLY A 96 0.50 4.52 7.43
CA GLY A 96 1.52 5.32 6.78
C GLY A 96 1.54 6.74 7.31
N GLU A 97 2.70 7.37 7.26
CA GLU A 97 2.88 8.78 7.63
C GLU A 97 3.44 9.54 6.41
N VAL A 98 2.77 10.63 6.04
CA VAL A 98 3.22 11.52 4.96
C VAL A 98 3.94 12.72 5.57
N LYS A 99 5.25 12.79 5.38
CA LYS A 99 6.15 13.88 5.83
C LYS A 99 6.65 14.72 4.67
N ASP A 100 7.03 15.97 4.97
CA ASP A 100 7.50 16.98 4.01
C ASP A 100 8.79 16.70 3.27
N LYS A 101 9.63 15.83 3.84
CA LYS A 101 10.93 15.53 3.25
C LYS A 101 10.87 14.10 2.75
N PRO A 102 11.22 13.83 1.48
CA PRO A 102 11.58 12.47 1.09
C PRO A 102 12.62 11.99 2.10
N ILE A 103 12.37 10.83 2.70
CA ILE A 103 13.26 10.25 3.70
C ILE A 103 14.65 10.18 3.09
N ASP A 104 15.63 10.86 3.68
CA ASP A 104 17.03 10.72 3.31
C ASP A 104 17.53 9.37 3.85
N TRP A 105 17.33 8.32 3.07
CA TRP A 105 17.69 6.94 3.42
C TRP A 105 19.19 6.77 3.70
N LYS A 106 20.04 7.74 3.33
CA LYS A 106 21.47 7.75 3.70
C LYS A 106 21.70 8.09 5.17
N LYS A 107 20.70 8.67 5.86
CA LYS A 107 20.78 9.10 7.27
C LYS A 107 20.11 8.15 8.25
N ILE A 108 19.43 7.11 7.79
CA ILE A 108 18.90 6.09 8.70
C ILE A 108 20.04 5.17 9.11
N PRO A 109 20.34 5.01 10.41
CA PRO A 109 21.36 4.08 10.85
C PRO A 109 20.96 2.67 10.40
N LYS A 110 21.74 2.10 9.49
CA LYS A 110 21.63 0.68 9.14
C LYS A 110 21.80 -0.09 10.45
N ARG A 111 20.77 -0.85 10.86
CA ARG A 111 20.94 -1.83 11.94
C ARG A 111 22.13 -2.71 11.55
N ARG A 112 23.21 -2.64 12.32
CA ARG A 112 24.29 -3.62 12.26
C ARG A 112 23.67 -4.94 12.73
N ASN A 113 23.59 -5.91 11.84
CA ASN A 113 23.47 -7.31 12.22
C ASN A 113 24.76 -7.75 12.91
#